data_AF-A0A1G6ADH9-F1
#
_entry.id   AF-A0A1G6ADH9-F1
#
_cell.length_a   1.000
_cell.length_b   1.000
_cell.length_c   1.000
_cell.angle_alpha   90.00
_cell.angle_beta   90.00
_cell.angle_gamma   90.00
#
_symmetry.space_group_name_H-M   'P 1'
#
loop_
_entity.id
_entity.type
_entity.pdbx_description
1 polymer ?
#
loop_
_entity_poly.entity_id
_entity_poly.type
_entity_poly.pdbx_seq_one_letter_code
_entity_poly.pdbx_strand_id
1 'polypeptide(L)'
;MDSYDKNLQRFEQAQGAKIDPHGIKTGVRVCKNCGRKLLHGVEGNLCPLCAEQELFCDVRDYIRANDVRDYEVAQHFNIPLSKVKNWIKQGRIQYKDDPSMKQVLMGNYCQVCGSPTNFGTICPKCMKERKKSQQIGVAIGQPKPEGSNKMRFMEDDK
;
A
#
# COMPACT_ATOMS: atom_id res chain seq x y z
N MET A 1 -45.95 48.28 13.50
CA MET A 1 -45.13 47.16 13.04
C MET A 1 -45.81 45.91 13.52
N ASP A 2 -46.52 45.26 12.61
CA ASP A 2 -47.49 44.23 12.94
C ASP A 2 -46.76 42.92 13.26
N SER A 3 -47.43 42.04 14.01
CA SER A 3 -46.89 40.74 14.44
C SER A 3 -46.30 39.93 13.28
N TYR A 4 -46.83 40.10 12.08
CA TYR A 4 -46.35 39.46 10.84
C TYR A 4 -44.93 39.92 10.45
N ASP A 5 -44.68 41.24 10.45
CA ASP A 5 -43.37 41.80 10.05
C ASP A 5 -42.25 41.39 11.00
N LYS A 6 -42.54 41.32 12.31
CA LYS A 6 -41.56 40.85 13.30
C LYS A 6 -41.18 39.38 13.10
N ASN A 7 -42.15 38.54 12.70
CA ASN A 7 -41.88 37.14 12.42
C ASN A 7 -41.15 36.98 11.08
N LEU A 8 -41.53 37.73 10.05
CA LEU A 8 -40.84 37.74 8.75
C LEU A 8 -39.37 38.15 8.92
N GLN A 9 -39.11 39.21 9.67
CA GLN A 9 -37.75 39.70 9.92
C GLN A 9 -36.92 38.72 10.77
N ARG A 10 -37.56 37.97 11.69
CA ARG A 10 -36.92 36.89 12.45
C ARG A 10 -36.60 35.67 11.57
N PHE A 11 -37.50 35.32 10.64
CA PHE A 11 -37.28 34.26 9.65
C PHE A 11 -36.16 34.63 8.67
N GLU A 12 -36.15 35.87 8.17
CA GLU A 12 -35.10 36.40 7.29
C GLU A 12 -33.75 36.46 8.00
N GLN A 13 -33.71 36.83 9.29
CA GLN A 13 -32.47 36.79 10.09
C GLN A 13 -31.98 35.36 10.36
N ALA A 14 -32.89 34.40 10.57
CA ALA A 14 -32.54 32.99 10.74
C ALA A 14 -32.03 32.34 9.44
N GLN A 15 -32.53 32.78 8.28
CA GLN A 15 -32.05 32.32 6.95
C GLN A 15 -30.90 33.18 6.38
N GLY A 16 -30.66 34.36 6.94
CA GLY A 16 -29.66 35.33 6.50
C GLY A 16 -28.25 35.06 7.02
N ALA A 17 -28.08 34.18 8.00
CA ALA A 17 -26.80 33.56 8.27
C ALA A 17 -26.53 32.56 7.14
N LYS A 18 -26.00 33.06 6.03
CA LYS A 18 -25.39 32.23 4.99
C LYS A 18 -24.35 31.38 5.70
N ILE A 19 -24.70 30.13 6.00
CA ILE A 19 -23.72 29.10 6.22
C ILE A 19 -23.09 28.96 4.85
N ASP A 20 -22.06 29.74 4.56
CA ASP A 20 -21.28 29.58 3.34
C ASP A 20 -20.72 28.15 3.40
N PRO A 21 -21.29 27.16 2.69
CA PRO A 21 -20.78 25.79 2.75
C PRO A 21 -19.41 25.72 2.07
N HIS A 22 -19.05 26.82 1.38
CA HIS A 22 -17.89 27.03 0.56
C HIS A 22 -17.00 28.14 1.14
N GLY A 23 -16.76 28.11 2.45
CA GLY A 23 -15.49 28.56 3.03
C GLY A 23 -14.30 27.61 2.68
N ILE A 24 -14.51 26.67 1.76
CA ILE A 24 -13.51 25.73 1.26
C ILE A 24 -12.66 26.47 0.23
N LYS A 25 -11.51 27.01 0.67
CA LYS A 25 -10.48 27.52 -0.24
C LYS A 25 -10.17 26.42 -1.28
N THR A 26 -10.56 26.64 -2.53
CA THR A 26 -10.53 25.69 -3.66
C THR A 26 -9.13 25.36 -4.17
N GLY A 27 -8.15 25.20 -3.27
CA GLY A 27 -6.88 24.57 -3.58
C GLY A 27 -6.98 23.07 -3.28
N VAL A 28 -7.30 22.25 -4.28
CA VAL A 28 -7.24 20.79 -4.14
C VAL A 28 -5.77 20.39 -3.97
N ARG A 29 -5.31 20.26 -2.73
CA ARG A 29 -4.01 19.67 -2.45
C ARG A 29 -4.10 18.16 -2.62
N VAL A 30 -3.09 17.57 -3.25
CA VAL A 30 -3.02 16.12 -3.47
C VAL A 30 -1.78 15.56 -2.78
N CYS A 31 -1.90 14.34 -2.26
CA CYS A 31 -0.77 13.62 -1.69
C CYS A 31 0.24 13.29 -2.80
N LYS A 32 1.52 13.62 -2.60
CA LYS A 32 2.58 13.29 -3.58
C LYS A 32 2.76 11.79 -3.82
N ASN A 33 2.54 10.96 -2.80
CA ASN A 33 2.83 9.53 -2.87
C ASN A 33 1.64 8.69 -3.40
N CYS A 34 0.41 9.06 -3.06
CA CYS A 34 -0.79 8.28 -3.43
C CYS A 34 -1.81 9.04 -4.29
N GLY A 35 -1.59 10.32 -4.59
CA GLY A 35 -2.50 11.15 -5.40
C GLY A 35 -3.85 11.47 -4.73
N ARG A 36 -4.09 10.99 -3.49
CA ARG A 36 -5.34 11.23 -2.79
C ARG A 36 -5.48 12.70 -2.40
N LYS A 37 -6.69 13.25 -2.56
CA LYS A 37 -7.02 14.62 -2.14
C LYS A 37 -6.77 14.78 -0.63
N LEU A 38 -6.03 15.82 -0.25
CA LEU A 38 -5.71 16.15 1.13
C LEU A 38 -6.78 17.09 1.69
N LEU A 39 -7.20 16.81 2.93
CA LEU A 39 -8.09 17.70 3.65
C LEU A 39 -7.35 19.00 4.01
N HIS A 40 -8.07 20.12 4.05
CA HIS A 40 -7.50 21.44 4.30
C HIS A 40 -6.76 21.56 5.65
N GLY A 41 -7.09 20.72 6.64
CA GLY A 41 -6.46 20.70 7.96
C GLY A 41 -5.16 19.89 8.07
N VAL A 42 -4.72 19.20 7.01
CA VAL A 42 -3.45 18.45 7.05
C VAL A 42 -2.30 19.40 6.72
N GLU A 43 -1.36 19.55 7.64
CA GLU A 43 -0.10 20.24 7.40
C GLU A 43 0.85 19.31 6.64
N GLY A 44 1.18 19.66 5.39
CA GLY A 44 2.09 18.88 4.55
C GLY A 44 1.53 18.48 3.18
N ASN A 45 2.39 17.85 2.38
CA ASN A 45 2.07 17.38 1.03
C ASN A 45 1.74 15.88 0.98
N LEU A 46 1.59 15.24 2.14
CA LEU A 46 1.37 13.81 2.28
C LEU A 46 0.11 13.56 3.09
N CYS A 47 -0.61 12.50 2.74
CA CYS A 47 -1.74 12.07 3.53
C CYS A 47 -1.24 11.38 4.81
N PRO A 48 -2.06 11.31 5.88
CA PRO A 48 -1.62 10.72 7.15
C PRO A 48 -1.11 9.29 6.99
N LEU A 49 -1.71 8.50 6.08
CA LEU A 49 -1.22 7.15 5.79
C LEU A 49 0.18 7.15 5.16
N CYS A 50 0.45 8.04 4.21
CA CYS A 50 1.74 8.09 3.54
C CYS A 50 2.84 8.66 4.45
N ALA A 51 2.50 9.65 5.29
CA ALA A 51 3.42 10.13 6.32
C ALA A 51 3.81 9.01 7.30
N GLU A 52 2.86 8.19 7.74
CA GLU A 52 3.16 7.02 8.56
C GLU A 52 3.98 5.96 7.83
N GLN A 53 3.81 5.81 6.53
CA GLN A 53 4.60 4.90 5.71
C GLN A 53 6.06 5.34 5.56
N GLU A 54 6.32 6.65 5.39
CA GLU A 54 7.68 7.18 5.37
C GLU A 54 8.37 6.98 6.72
N LEU A 55 7.70 7.35 7.82
CA LEU A 55 8.21 7.10 9.18
C LEU A 55 8.54 5.63 9.41
N PHE A 56 7.71 4.72 8.88
CA PHE A 56 7.96 3.29 8.96
C PHE A 56 9.21 2.86 8.18
N CYS A 57 9.43 3.41 6.98
CA CYS A 57 10.63 3.14 6.19
C CYS A 57 11.89 3.60 6.93
N ASP A 58 11.86 4.80 7.49
CA ASP A 58 13.00 5.36 8.24
C ASP A 58 13.32 4.51 9.48
N VAL A 59 12.29 4.12 10.24
CA VAL A 59 12.43 3.23 11.39
C VAL A 59 13.00 1.87 10.98
N ARG A 60 12.51 1.30 9.88
CA ARG A 60 13.02 0.01 9.38
C ARG A 60 14.49 0.11 8.99
N ASP A 61 14.87 1.19 8.31
CA ASP A 61 16.24 1.37 7.84
C ASP A 61 17.18 1.67 9.01
N TYR A 62 16.70 2.37 10.04
CA TYR A 62 17.41 2.56 11.31
C TYR A 62 17.66 1.24 12.06
N ILE A 63 16.64 0.37 12.17
CA ILE A 63 16.78 -0.96 12.80
C ILE A 63 17.69 -1.90 11.98
N ARG A 64 17.78 -1.70 10.67
CA ARG A 64 18.71 -2.48 9.83
C ARG A 64 20.14 -2.00 9.97
N ALA A 65 20.34 -0.69 10.11
CA ALA A 65 21.65 -0.07 10.27
C ALA A 65 22.21 -0.23 11.68
N ASN A 66 21.36 -0.22 12.71
CA ASN A 66 21.75 -0.31 14.12
C ASN A 66 21.02 -1.45 14.82
N ASP A 67 21.71 -2.19 15.69
CA ASP A 67 21.10 -3.22 16.54
C ASP A 67 20.56 -2.56 17.82
N VAL A 68 19.37 -1.97 17.70
CA VAL A 68 18.70 -1.16 18.74
C VAL A 68 17.47 -1.88 19.27
N ARG A 69 17.15 -1.65 20.55
CA ARG A 69 15.92 -2.19 21.16
C ARG A 69 14.69 -1.35 20.78
N ASP A 70 13.51 -1.93 20.97
CA ASP A 70 12.22 -1.27 20.72
C ASP A 70 12.05 0.06 21.48
N TYR A 71 12.60 0.14 22.70
CA TYR A 71 12.61 1.36 23.50
C TYR A 71 13.42 2.50 22.88
N GLU A 72 14.62 2.20 22.39
CA GLU A 72 15.54 3.19 21.81
C GLU A 72 14.98 3.74 20.50
N VAL A 73 14.34 2.88 19.70
CA VAL A 73 13.63 3.30 18.48
C VAL A 73 12.50 4.27 18.81
N ALA A 74 11.70 3.97 19.83
CA ALA A 74 10.59 4.84 20.23
C ALA A 74 11.08 6.22 20.71
N GLN A 75 12.19 6.26 21.44
CA GLN A 75 12.80 7.50 21.90
C GLN A 75 13.40 8.31 20.74
N HIS A 76 14.12 7.66 19.81
CA HIS A 76 14.74 8.33 18.67
C HIS A 76 13.70 8.98 17.73
N PHE A 77 12.61 8.26 17.45
CA PHE A 77 11.57 8.74 16.54
C PHE A 77 10.41 9.47 17.25
N ASN A 78 10.46 9.62 18.58
CA ASN A 78 9.37 10.17 19.40
C ASN A 78 8.00 9.56 19.09
N ILE A 79 7.96 8.24 18.89
CA ILE A 79 6.74 7.47 18.64
C ILE A 79 6.40 6.61 19.85
N PRO A 80 5.12 6.34 20.13
CA PRO A 80 4.75 5.49 21.25
C PRO A 80 5.23 4.05 21.04
N LEU A 81 5.73 3.41 22.11
CA LEU A 81 6.20 2.02 22.11
C LEU A 81 5.15 1.04 21.55
N SER A 82 3.88 1.32 21.79
CA SER A 82 2.76 0.52 21.26
C SER A 82 2.77 0.44 19.73
N LYS A 83 3.17 1.52 19.04
CA LYS A 83 3.24 1.58 17.58
C LYS A 83 4.34 0.68 17.04
N VAL A 84 5.53 0.73 17.65
CA VAL A 84 6.66 -0.16 17.33
C VAL A 84 6.28 -1.63 17.57
N LYS A 85 5.69 -1.92 18.74
CA LYS A 85 5.21 -3.27 19.09
C LYS A 85 4.14 -3.78 18.13
N ASN A 86 3.23 -2.93 17.65
CA ASN A 86 2.23 -3.32 16.66
C ASN A 86 2.86 -3.67 15.31
N TRP A 87 3.89 -2.95 14.87
CA TRP A 87 4.62 -3.30 13.64
C TRP A 87 5.36 -4.64 13.76
N ILE A 88 5.90 -4.94 14.95
CA ILE A 88 6.52 -6.23 15.27
C ILE A 88 5.45 -7.34 15.25
N LYS A 89 4.31 -7.14 15.93
CA LYS A 89 3.18 -8.10 15.94
C LYS A 89 2.61 -8.38 14.56
N GLN A 90 2.57 -7.38 13.69
CA GLN A 90 2.13 -7.51 12.30
C GLN A 90 3.19 -8.20 11.40
N GLY A 91 4.39 -8.50 11.92
CA GLY A 91 5.48 -9.08 11.14
C GLY A 91 6.10 -8.13 10.12
N ARG A 92 5.88 -6.81 10.27
CA ARG A 92 6.41 -5.79 9.33
C ARG A 92 7.86 -5.42 9.62
N ILE A 93 8.33 -5.63 10.86
CA ILE A 93 9.71 -5.36 11.31
C ILE A 93 10.25 -6.65 11.94
N GLN A 94 11.51 -6.99 11.63
CA GLN A 94 12.21 -8.14 12.18
C GLN A 94 13.60 -7.69 12.67
N TYR A 95 13.91 -7.95 13.94
CA TYR A 95 15.25 -7.77 14.50
C TYR A 95 16.17 -8.90 14.05
N LYS A 96 17.48 -8.62 14.01
CA LYS A 96 18.44 -9.53 13.40
C LYS A 96 18.59 -10.86 14.14
N ASP A 97 18.42 -10.93 15.47
CA ASP A 97 18.82 -12.15 16.21
C ASP A 97 18.02 -12.48 17.48
N ASP A 98 16.68 -12.36 17.47
CA ASP A 98 15.86 -12.84 18.60
C ASP A 98 15.26 -14.24 18.37
N PRO A 99 15.81 -15.32 18.98
CA PRO A 99 15.22 -16.66 18.93
C PRO A 99 13.81 -16.73 19.56
N SER A 100 13.41 -15.76 20.39
CA SER A 100 12.04 -15.63 20.91
C SER A 100 11.04 -15.16 19.85
N MET A 101 11.46 -14.34 18.88
CA MET A 101 10.61 -13.98 17.72
C MET A 101 10.49 -15.10 16.69
N LYS A 102 11.35 -16.13 16.76
CA LYS A 102 11.13 -17.40 16.03
C LYS A 102 9.82 -18.09 16.46
N GLN A 103 9.24 -17.71 17.59
CA GLN A 103 7.95 -18.21 18.07
C GLN A 103 6.74 -17.43 17.49
N VAL A 104 6.89 -16.15 17.13
CA VAL A 104 5.89 -15.45 16.28
C VAL A 104 5.94 -15.99 14.83
N LEU A 105 7.07 -16.62 14.47
CA LEU A 105 7.25 -17.45 13.28
C LEU A 105 6.50 -18.80 13.32
N MET A 106 5.83 -19.18 14.42
CA MET A 106 4.95 -20.37 14.47
C MET A 106 3.62 -20.22 13.69
N GLY A 107 3.50 -19.22 12.82
CA GLY A 107 2.34 -19.05 11.93
C GLY A 107 2.64 -19.22 10.44
N ASN A 108 3.89 -19.07 10.01
CA ASN A 108 4.20 -18.95 8.58
C ASN A 108 4.84 -20.24 8.06
N TYR A 109 4.10 -21.34 8.12
CA TYR A 109 4.48 -22.57 7.43
C TYR A 109 3.97 -22.54 5.99
N CYS A 110 4.77 -23.03 5.06
CA CYS A 110 4.34 -23.17 3.68
C CYS A 110 3.14 -24.11 3.62
N GLN A 111 2.04 -23.68 3.00
CA GLN A 111 0.84 -24.52 2.84
C GLN A 111 1.07 -25.78 1.98
N VAL A 112 2.19 -25.84 1.23
CA VAL A 112 2.51 -26.95 0.32
C VAL A 112 3.46 -27.95 0.97
N CYS A 113 4.52 -27.49 1.64
CA CYS A 113 5.57 -28.37 2.19
C CYS A 113 5.79 -28.25 3.70
N GLY A 114 5.05 -27.38 4.39
CA GLY A 114 5.17 -27.18 5.83
C GLY A 114 6.47 -26.53 6.30
N SER A 115 7.36 -26.10 5.40
CA SER A 115 8.61 -25.44 5.78
C SER A 115 8.34 -24.05 6.37
N PRO A 116 9.08 -23.61 7.42
CA PRO A 116 8.98 -22.23 7.90
C PRO A 116 9.35 -21.27 6.78
N THR A 117 8.50 -20.27 6.56
CA THR A 117 8.62 -19.30 5.47
C THR A 117 8.75 -17.90 6.09
N ASN A 118 9.79 -17.16 5.70
CA ASN A 118 10.02 -15.82 6.23
C ASN A 118 8.93 -14.84 5.78
N PHE A 119 8.40 -15.00 4.56
CA PHE A 119 7.37 -14.13 3.98
C PHE A 119 6.48 -14.89 3.00
N GLY A 120 5.16 -14.74 3.11
CA GLY A 120 4.14 -15.34 2.22
C GLY A 120 3.62 -16.71 2.67
N THR A 121 2.51 -17.16 2.06
CA THR A 121 1.85 -18.45 2.36
C THR A 121 2.58 -19.67 1.76
N ILE A 122 3.50 -19.42 0.82
CA ILE A 122 4.22 -20.45 0.07
C ILE A 122 5.70 -20.10 0.02
N CYS A 123 6.56 -21.07 0.33
CA CYS A 123 8.01 -20.88 0.28
C CYS A 123 8.52 -20.71 -1.16
N PRO A 124 9.69 -20.08 -1.36
CA PRO A 124 10.25 -19.85 -2.69
C PRO A 124 10.49 -21.15 -3.49
N LYS A 125 10.72 -22.28 -2.81
CA LYS A 125 10.85 -23.60 -3.44
C LYS A 125 9.54 -24.05 -4.08
N CYS A 126 8.46 -24.10 -3.30
CA CYS A 126 7.14 -24.52 -3.80
C CYS A 126 6.54 -23.51 -4.79
N MET A 127 6.86 -22.22 -4.67
CA MET A 127 6.47 -21.21 -5.66
C MET A 127 7.14 -21.47 -7.02
N LYS A 128 8.42 -21.87 -7.03
CA LYS A 128 9.16 -22.23 -8.25
C LYS A 128 8.63 -23.52 -8.88
N GLU A 129 8.28 -24.51 -8.07
CA GLU A 129 7.67 -25.76 -8.55
C GLU A 129 6.29 -25.52 -9.16
N ARG A 130 5.43 -24.71 -8.52
CA ARG A 130 4.13 -24.32 -9.08
C ARG A 130 4.25 -23.57 -10.41
N LYS A 131 5.23 -22.68 -10.54
CA LYS A 131 5.50 -21.99 -11.81
C LYS A 131 5.95 -22.96 -12.90
N LYS A 132 6.79 -23.94 -12.54
CA LYS A 132 7.27 -24.97 -13.47
C LYS A 132 6.12 -25.87 -13.94
N SER A 133 5.20 -26.28 -13.06
CA SER A 133 4.05 -27.09 -13.46
C SER A 133 3.03 -26.31 -14.30
N GLN A 134 2.83 -25.01 -14.03
CA GLN A 134 1.97 -24.15 -14.86
C GLN A 134 2.52 -23.90 -16.27
N GLN A 135 3.85 -23.84 -16.45
CA GLN A 135 4.46 -23.68 -17.77
C GLN A 135 4.31 -24.90 -18.70
N ILE A 136 4.01 -26.08 -18.17
CA ILE A 136 3.82 -27.31 -18.97
C ILE A 136 2.46 -27.31 -19.71
N GLY A 137 1.54 -26.39 -19.38
CA GLY A 137 0.17 -26.34 -19.92
C GLY A 137 -0.08 -25.41 -21.11
N VAL A 138 0.90 -24.65 -21.61
CA VAL A 138 0.75 -23.82 -22.82
C VAL A 138 1.87 -24.14 -23.81
N ALA A 139 1.80 -25.34 -24.38
CA ALA A 139 2.57 -25.68 -25.57
C ALA A 139 1.93 -25.00 -26.80
N ILE A 140 2.17 -23.70 -26.98
CA ILE A 140 2.21 -23.15 -28.34
C ILE A 140 3.54 -23.66 -28.90
N GLY A 141 3.51 -24.84 -29.51
CA GLY A 141 4.66 -25.41 -30.19
C GLY A 141 5.12 -24.42 -31.25
N GLN A 142 6.37 -23.96 -31.16
CA GLN A 142 6.98 -23.23 -32.27
C GLN A 142 7.15 -24.23 -33.43
N PRO A 143 6.51 -24.04 -34.59
CA PRO A 143 6.82 -24.87 -35.74
C PRO A 143 8.25 -24.57 -36.19
N LYS A 144 9.08 -25.60 -36.24
CA LYS A 144 10.44 -25.53 -36.81
C LYS A 144 10.32 -25.15 -38.29
N PRO A 145 11.07 -24.16 -38.80
CA PRO A 145 11.03 -23.80 -40.20
C PRO A 145 11.93 -24.75 -41.00
N GLU A 146 11.37 -25.87 -41.47
CA GLU A 146 11.99 -26.65 -42.54
C GLU A 146 11.12 -26.55 -43.79
N GLY A 147 11.59 -25.77 -44.77
CA GLY A 147 10.96 -25.64 -46.08
C GLY A 147 11.31 -24.31 -46.76
N SER A 148 11.93 -24.37 -47.94
CA SER A 148 12.31 -23.20 -48.73
C SER A 148 11.11 -22.29 -48.99
N ASN A 149 11.19 -21.05 -48.51
CA ASN A 149 10.15 -20.04 -48.65
C ASN A 149 10.08 -19.56 -50.11
N LYS A 150 9.36 -20.28 -50.97
CA LYS A 150 9.05 -19.89 -52.35
C LYS A 150 7.58 -19.51 -52.42
N MET A 151 7.30 -18.22 -52.34
CA MET A 151 5.95 -17.67 -52.55
C MET A 151 5.59 -17.88 -54.04
N ARG A 152 4.49 -18.59 -54.31
CA ARG A 152 3.92 -18.69 -55.67
C ARG A 152 3.19 -17.39 -56.00
N PHE A 153 3.72 -16.62 -56.95
CA PHE A 153 2.95 -15.57 -57.61
C PHE A 153 1.91 -16.24 -58.52
N MET A 154 0.65 -15.79 -58.45
CA MET A 154 -0.35 -16.12 -59.46
C MET A 154 0.03 -15.40 -60.74
N GLU A 155 0.18 -16.15 -61.83
CA GLU A 155 0.43 -15.59 -63.16
C GLU A 155 -0.86 -14.93 -63.66
N ASP A 156 -0.77 -13.67 -64.08
CA ASP A 156 -1.89 -12.93 -64.69
C ASP A 156 -2.21 -13.54 -66.06
N ASP A 157 -3.39 -14.14 -66.19
CA ASP A 157 -3.93 -14.62 -67.46
C ASP A 157 -4.28 -13.44 -68.39
N LYS A 158 -3.95 -13.65 -69.66
CA LYS A 158 -4.17 -12.80 -70.83
C LYS A 158 -5.62 -12.76 -71.29
#